data_AF-A0A2N1ANT3-F1
#
_entry.id   AF-A0A2N1ANT3-F1
#
_cell.length_a   1.000
_cell.length_b   1.000
_cell.length_c   1.000
_cell.angle_alpha   90.00
_cell.angle_beta   90.00
_cell.angle_gamma   90.00
#
_symmetry.space_group_name_H-M   'P 1'
#
loop_
_entity.id
_entity.type
_entity.pdbx_description
1 polymer ?
#
loop_
_entity_poly.entity_id
_entity_poly.type
_entity_poly.pdbx_seq_one_letter_code
_entity_poly.pdbx_strand_id
1 'polypeptide(L)'
;MWGENLDQGNDDKGLRKVIEAGIRKSGSGPKDGQKGKPKGPRSDYLQIEPETPGYKLIQVIFERAVSEGLASTDLAEHLGIAPSTLSHLKTGRRLASSLGRDVIEKFAEWLNYPVLAVLILAEQVRLEDFYSPRNDLDRAIDRALQFMADDPEWGGMMPKDIEGASTHMKLWSVWMYERATKTRLIPGGIDYLDLLKSMDEFRGEYPSQK
;
A
#
# COMPACT_ATOMS: atom_id res chain seq x y z
N MET A 1 -60.55 -27.36 40.30
CA MET A 1 -59.42 -28.25 39.93
C MET A 1 -58.97 -27.83 38.55
N TRP A 2 -57.65 -27.77 38.35
CA TRP A 2 -56.87 -27.26 37.20
C TRP A 2 -56.54 -25.75 37.24
N GLY A 3 -55.24 -25.46 37.04
CA GLY A 3 -54.59 -24.15 37.09
C GLY A 3 -53.22 -24.24 37.78
N GLU A 4 -52.28 -25.00 37.19
CA GLU A 4 -51.04 -24.52 36.55
C GLU A 4 -49.99 -23.94 37.51
N ASN A 5 -48.88 -24.66 37.70
CA ASN A 5 -47.62 -24.10 38.19
C ASN A 5 -46.41 -24.90 37.64
N LEU A 6 -45.87 -24.36 36.55
CA LEU A 6 -44.46 -24.08 36.24
C LEU A 6 -43.39 -24.97 36.92
N ASP A 7 -42.85 -25.91 36.15
CA ASP A 7 -41.60 -26.61 36.43
C ASP A 7 -40.39 -25.77 35.93
N GLN A 8 -40.10 -24.69 36.64
CA GLN A 8 -38.89 -23.86 36.46
C GLN A 8 -37.70 -24.49 37.20
N GLY A 9 -37.16 -25.58 36.67
CA GLY A 9 -36.08 -26.32 37.34
C GLY A 9 -34.81 -26.57 36.51
N ASN A 10 -34.90 -26.57 35.17
CA ASN A 10 -33.82 -27.11 34.33
C ASN A 10 -33.20 -26.10 33.34
N ASP A 11 -33.89 -25.03 32.99
CA ASP A 11 -33.38 -24.02 32.05
C ASP A 11 -32.36 -23.04 32.68
N ASP A 12 -32.39 -22.89 34.02
CA ASP A 12 -31.56 -21.91 34.72
C ASP A 12 -30.09 -22.34 34.88
N LYS A 13 -29.80 -23.65 34.81
CA LYS A 13 -28.39 -24.15 34.82
C LYS A 13 -27.70 -23.93 33.47
N GLY A 14 -28.44 -24.02 32.37
CA GLY A 14 -27.92 -23.73 31.02
C GLY A 14 -27.59 -22.24 30.88
N LEU A 15 -28.52 -21.37 31.27
CA LEU A 15 -28.35 -19.92 31.25
C LEU A 15 -27.21 -19.43 32.13
N ARG A 16 -27.06 -19.96 33.36
CA ARG A 16 -25.94 -19.60 34.25
C ARG A 16 -24.57 -19.98 33.68
N LYS A 17 -24.45 -21.12 33.00
CA LYS A 17 -23.18 -21.57 32.39
C LYS A 17 -22.78 -20.69 31.20
N VAL A 18 -23.75 -20.15 30.46
CA VAL A 18 -23.52 -19.20 29.36
C VAL A 18 -23.15 -17.80 29.91
N ILE A 19 -23.77 -17.39 31.02
CA ILE A 19 -23.44 -16.12 31.72
C ILE A 19 -22.02 -16.19 32.32
N GLU A 20 -21.63 -17.28 32.97
CA GLU A 20 -20.28 -17.45 33.52
C GLU A 20 -19.19 -17.58 32.43
N ALA A 21 -19.50 -18.20 31.28
CA ALA A 21 -18.60 -18.23 30.13
C ALA A 21 -18.47 -16.86 29.42
N GLY A 22 -19.45 -15.97 29.60
CA GLY A 22 -19.47 -14.61 29.05
C GLY A 22 -18.76 -13.56 29.92
N ILE A 23 -18.56 -13.84 31.22
CA ILE A 23 -17.79 -12.97 32.11
C ILE A 23 -16.30 -13.24 31.88
N ARG A 24 -15.74 -12.58 30.86
CA ARG A 24 -14.29 -12.43 30.74
C ARG A 24 -13.79 -11.80 32.05
N LYS A 25 -12.86 -12.47 32.74
CA LYS A 25 -12.01 -11.78 33.74
C LYS A 25 -11.53 -10.49 33.09
N SER A 26 -11.86 -9.35 33.69
CA SER A 26 -11.33 -8.05 33.29
C SER A 26 -9.81 -8.14 33.43
N GLY A 27 -9.13 -8.48 32.32
CA GLY A 27 -7.70 -8.28 32.20
C GLY A 27 -7.42 -6.82 32.50
N SER A 28 -6.35 -6.56 33.26
CA SER A 28 -5.93 -5.23 33.68
C SER A 28 -6.02 -4.26 32.51
N GLY A 29 -7.03 -3.38 32.54
CA GLY A 29 -7.19 -2.32 31.56
C GLY A 29 -5.95 -1.40 31.60
N PRO A 30 -5.70 -0.64 30.52
CA PRO A 30 -4.62 0.33 30.51
C PRO A 30 -4.73 1.25 31.73
N LYS A 31 -3.64 1.38 32.48
CA LYS A 31 -3.55 2.36 33.59
C LYS A 31 -3.83 3.75 33.03
N ASP A 32 -4.58 4.54 33.79
CA ASP A 32 -5.01 5.90 33.44
C ASP A 32 -3.93 6.71 32.71
N GLY A 33 -4.26 7.23 31.53
CA GLY A 33 -3.45 8.24 30.82
C GLY A 33 -3.02 7.91 29.39
N GLN A 34 -3.18 6.69 28.89
CA GLN A 34 -2.86 6.39 27.48
C GLN A 34 -4.11 6.42 26.60
N LYS A 35 -4.35 7.56 25.94
CA LYS A 35 -5.26 7.62 24.79
C LYS A 35 -4.72 6.70 23.70
N GLY A 36 -5.36 5.55 23.49
CA GLY A 36 -5.05 4.65 22.39
C GLY A 36 -5.24 5.39 21.06
N LYS A 37 -4.20 5.42 20.23
CA LYS A 37 -4.32 5.88 18.84
C LYS A 37 -5.35 5.00 18.11
N PRO A 38 -6.19 5.57 17.23
CA PRO A 38 -7.17 4.80 16.47
C PRO A 38 -6.46 3.75 15.60
N LYS A 39 -6.87 2.48 15.70
CA LYS A 39 -6.39 1.39 14.84
C LYS A 39 -6.95 1.56 13.43
N GLY A 40 -6.12 2.03 12.51
CA GLY A 40 -6.36 1.96 11.07
C GLY A 40 -6.30 0.52 10.53
N PRO A 41 -6.56 0.31 9.23
CA PRO A 41 -6.64 -1.03 8.64
C PRO A 41 -5.31 -1.78 8.81
N ARG A 42 -5.37 -2.94 9.48
CA ARG A 42 -4.31 -3.93 9.77
C ARG A 42 -2.85 -3.52 9.41
N SER A 43 -2.27 -2.62 10.20
CA SER A 43 -0.84 -2.26 10.16
C SER A 43 -0.02 -2.95 11.27
N ASP A 44 -0.61 -3.84 12.07
CA ASP A 44 0.00 -4.35 13.31
C ASP A 44 1.27 -5.20 13.09
N TYR A 45 1.59 -5.60 11.86
CA TYR A 45 2.81 -6.36 11.53
C TYR A 45 3.98 -5.51 11.03
N LEU A 46 3.81 -4.22 10.73
CA LEU A 46 4.92 -3.32 10.37
C LEU A 46 5.26 -2.39 11.53
N GLN A 47 6.56 -2.16 11.74
CA GLN A 47 7.06 -1.18 12.71
C GLN A 47 7.58 0.09 12.05
N ILE A 48 7.60 0.12 10.71
CA ILE A 48 7.93 1.30 9.92
C ILE A 48 6.73 2.23 9.79
N GLU A 49 6.99 3.53 9.83
CA GLU A 49 5.98 4.55 9.59
C GLU A 49 5.70 4.69 8.08
N PRO A 50 4.47 5.04 7.67
CA PRO A 50 4.07 5.20 6.27
C PRO A 50 4.96 6.13 5.43
N GLU A 51 5.62 7.10 6.06
CA GLU A 51 6.50 8.09 5.45
C GLU A 51 7.91 7.53 5.18
N THR A 52 8.21 6.30 5.61
CA THR A 52 9.50 5.66 5.39
C THR A 52 9.69 5.36 3.91
N PRO A 53 10.79 5.79 3.26
CA PRO A 53 11.02 5.53 1.84
C PRO A 53 10.96 4.04 1.48
N GLY A 54 10.08 3.71 0.54
CA GLY A 54 9.81 2.35 0.09
C GLY A 54 8.84 1.59 0.99
N TYR A 55 8.09 2.27 1.87
CA TYR A 55 7.08 1.68 2.75
C TYR A 55 6.09 0.81 1.98
N LYS A 56 5.63 1.27 0.80
CA LYS A 56 4.65 0.54 -0.01
C LYS A 56 5.14 -0.82 -0.48
N LEU A 57 6.41 -0.95 -0.84
CA LEU A 57 6.99 -2.26 -1.15
C LEU A 57 6.92 -3.20 0.05
N ILE A 58 7.34 -2.72 1.22
CA ILE A 58 7.35 -3.53 2.44
C ILE A 58 5.93 -3.90 2.87
N GLN A 59 4.99 -2.96 2.76
CA GLN A 59 3.56 -3.19 2.98
C GLN A 59 3.05 -4.34 2.12
N VAL A 60 3.22 -4.27 0.80
CA VAL A 60 2.73 -5.30 -0.13
C VAL A 60 3.36 -6.66 0.15
N ILE A 61 4.66 -6.71 0.45
CA ILE A 61 5.36 -7.96 0.77
C ILE A 61 4.75 -8.64 2.01
N PHE A 62 4.56 -7.88 3.09
CA PHE A 62 4.04 -8.43 4.33
C PHE A 62 2.54 -8.74 4.25
N GLU A 63 1.76 -7.95 3.53
CA GLU A 63 0.34 -8.24 3.26
C GLU A 63 0.19 -9.56 2.52
N ARG A 64 0.99 -9.79 1.48
CA ARG A 64 1.00 -11.07 0.76
C ARG A 64 1.40 -12.23 1.67
N ALA A 65 2.49 -12.09 2.42
CA ALA A 65 2.94 -13.13 3.35
C ALA A 65 1.86 -13.49 4.39
N VAL A 66 1.18 -12.49 4.94
CA VAL A 66 0.06 -12.69 5.88
C VAL A 66 -1.11 -13.40 5.20
N SER A 67 -1.44 -13.02 3.96
CA SER A 67 -2.52 -13.66 3.19
C SER A 67 -2.23 -15.13 2.87
N GLU A 68 -0.95 -15.49 2.72
CA GLU A 68 -0.47 -16.85 2.46
C GLU A 68 -0.16 -17.64 3.75
N GLY A 69 -0.29 -17.02 4.93
CA GLY A 69 0.00 -17.67 6.21
C GLY A 69 1.49 -17.93 6.47
N LEU A 70 2.38 -17.22 5.79
CA LEU A 70 3.83 -17.40 5.92
C LEU A 70 4.38 -16.75 7.20
N ALA A 71 5.20 -17.50 7.93
CA ALA A 71 5.95 -16.94 9.05
C ALA A 71 7.08 -16.01 8.54
N SER A 72 7.50 -15.06 9.39
CA SER A 72 8.58 -14.12 9.00
C SER A 72 9.92 -14.79 8.73
N THR A 73 10.21 -15.93 9.37
CA THR A 73 11.41 -16.73 9.11
C THR A 73 11.41 -17.28 7.69
N ASP A 74 10.27 -17.84 7.30
CA ASP A 74 10.09 -18.51 6.02
C ASP A 74 10.03 -17.47 4.89
N LEU A 75 9.43 -16.30 5.16
CA LEU A 75 9.42 -15.17 4.23
C LEU A 75 10.84 -14.74 3.81
N ALA A 76 11.79 -14.69 4.74
CA ALA A 76 13.16 -14.31 4.39
C ALA A 76 13.82 -15.31 3.43
N GLU A 77 13.56 -16.61 3.65
CA GLU A 77 14.01 -17.69 2.77
C GLU A 77 13.36 -17.61 1.39
N HIS A 78 12.04 -17.42 1.33
CA HIS A 78 11.29 -17.24 0.07
C HIS A 78 11.76 -16.02 -0.74
N LEU A 79 12.10 -14.93 -0.06
CA LEU A 79 12.64 -13.72 -0.69
C LEU A 79 14.13 -13.84 -1.04
N GLY A 80 14.80 -14.93 -0.65
CA GLY A 80 16.22 -15.14 -0.88
C GLY A 80 17.12 -14.08 -0.23
N ILE A 81 16.73 -13.58 0.95
CA ILE A 81 17.47 -12.57 1.73
C ILE A 81 17.77 -13.07 3.14
N ALA A 82 18.77 -12.45 3.79
CA ALA A 82 19.04 -12.76 5.18
C ALA A 82 17.86 -12.34 6.10
N PRO A 83 17.48 -13.14 7.12
CA PRO A 83 16.44 -12.78 8.08
C PRO A 83 16.69 -11.43 8.77
N SER A 84 17.97 -11.08 9.00
CA SER A 84 18.37 -9.76 9.52
C SER A 84 18.00 -8.61 8.58
N THR A 85 18.11 -8.81 7.26
CA THR A 85 17.70 -7.82 6.26
C THR A 85 16.19 -7.63 6.29
N LEU A 86 15.41 -8.71 6.31
CA LEU A 86 13.95 -8.63 6.44
C LEU A 86 13.54 -7.90 7.72
N SER A 87 14.18 -8.20 8.85
CA SER A 87 13.95 -7.52 10.11
C SER A 87 14.31 -6.03 10.05
N HIS A 88 15.42 -5.66 9.39
CA HIS A 88 15.80 -4.26 9.24
C HIS A 88 14.84 -3.48 8.33
N LEU A 89 14.28 -4.12 7.31
CA LEU A 89 13.24 -3.52 6.47
C LEU A 89 11.94 -3.34 7.25
N LYS A 90 11.51 -4.37 7.99
CA LYS A 90 10.30 -4.32 8.84
C LYS A 90 10.33 -3.23 9.90
N THR A 91 11.52 -2.85 10.35
CA THR A 91 11.77 -1.85 11.41
C THR A 91 12.29 -0.51 10.89
N GLY A 92 12.58 -0.39 9.60
CA GLY A 92 13.06 0.86 8.98
C GLY A 92 14.52 1.16 9.24
N ARG A 93 15.25 0.27 9.93
CA ARG A 93 16.70 0.36 10.09
C ARG A 93 17.44 0.27 8.75
N ARG A 94 16.80 -0.34 7.75
CA ARG A 94 17.21 -0.30 6.35
C ARG A 94 16.02 0.14 5.50
N LEU A 95 16.25 1.04 4.56
CA LEU A 95 15.23 1.55 3.67
C LEU A 95 15.08 0.64 2.45
N ALA A 96 13.87 0.45 1.95
CA ALA A 96 13.67 -0.32 0.71
C ALA A 96 14.27 0.44 -0.49
N SER A 97 14.27 1.79 -0.44
CA SER A 97 14.89 2.65 -1.44
C SER A 97 16.41 2.48 -1.56
N SER A 98 17.09 1.90 -0.56
CA SER A 98 18.54 1.65 -0.61
C SER A 98 18.91 0.20 -0.93
N LEU A 99 17.94 -0.63 -1.35
CA LEU A 99 18.19 -2.02 -1.72
C LEU A 99 18.99 -2.12 -3.03
N GLY A 100 19.85 -3.14 -3.09
CA GLY A 100 20.56 -3.49 -4.32
C GLY A 100 19.60 -4.08 -5.35
N ARG A 101 19.99 -3.98 -6.63
CA ARG A 101 19.20 -4.48 -7.76
C ARG A 101 18.90 -5.97 -7.66
N ASP A 102 19.86 -6.76 -7.17
CA ASP A 102 19.74 -8.20 -6.93
C ASP A 102 18.60 -8.54 -5.96
N VAL A 103 18.42 -7.74 -4.91
CA VAL A 103 17.33 -7.93 -3.95
C VAL A 103 15.99 -7.50 -4.55
N ILE A 104 15.97 -6.40 -5.30
CA ILE A 104 14.77 -5.91 -5.99
C ILE A 104 14.24 -6.95 -6.99
N GLU A 105 15.13 -7.60 -7.74
CA GLU A 105 14.75 -8.63 -8.72
C GLU A 105 14.14 -9.86 -8.04
N LYS A 106 14.68 -10.30 -6.90
CA LYS A 106 14.07 -11.38 -6.09
C LYS A 106 12.69 -11.00 -5.58
N PHE A 107 12.50 -9.75 -5.14
CA PHE A 107 11.19 -9.28 -4.70
C PHE A 107 10.20 -9.24 -5.86
N ALA A 108 10.64 -8.80 -7.05
CA ALA A 108 9.83 -8.80 -8.26
C ALA A 108 9.40 -10.21 -8.67
N GLU A 109 10.34 -11.16 -8.66
CA GLU A 109 10.06 -12.57 -8.93
C GLU A 109 9.04 -13.13 -7.94
N TRP A 110 9.29 -12.97 -6.64
CA TRP A 110 8.39 -13.49 -5.61
C TRP A 110 7.00 -12.84 -5.68
N LEU A 111 6.93 -11.51 -5.84
CA LEU A 111 5.67 -10.76 -6.00
C LEU A 111 4.96 -11.04 -7.33
N ASN A 112 5.65 -11.63 -8.31
CA ASN A 112 5.21 -11.74 -9.70
C ASN A 112 4.88 -10.36 -10.32
N TYR A 113 5.69 -9.35 -10.01
CA TYR A 113 5.55 -7.98 -10.53
C TYR A 113 6.67 -7.68 -11.53
N PRO A 114 6.46 -6.81 -12.53
CA PRO A 114 7.56 -6.25 -13.31
C PRO A 114 8.57 -5.56 -12.39
N VAL A 115 9.88 -5.73 -12.66
CA VAL A 115 10.95 -5.12 -11.85
C VAL A 115 10.77 -3.60 -11.71
N LEU A 116 10.32 -2.92 -12.78
CA LEU A 116 10.02 -1.49 -12.74
C LEU A 116 8.94 -1.13 -11.70
N ALA A 117 7.89 -1.96 -11.57
CA ALA A 117 6.86 -1.73 -10.56
C ALA A 117 7.42 -1.86 -9.14
N VAL A 118 8.32 -2.82 -8.91
CA VAL A 118 9.00 -2.96 -7.61
C VAL A 118 9.94 -1.79 -7.33
N LEU A 119 10.66 -1.28 -8.33
CA LEU A 119 11.49 -0.08 -8.19
C LEU A 119 10.65 1.15 -7.83
N ILE A 120 9.45 1.30 -8.40
CA ILE A 120 8.52 2.37 -8.06
C ILE A 120 8.02 2.20 -6.62
N LEU A 121 7.59 0.99 -6.22
CA LEU A 121 7.16 0.70 -4.86
C LEU A 121 8.27 0.90 -3.81
N ALA A 122 9.53 0.67 -4.21
CA ALA A 122 10.72 0.91 -3.41
C ALA A 122 11.12 2.38 -3.36
N GLU A 123 10.47 3.26 -4.13
CA GLU A 123 10.85 4.67 -4.35
C GLU A 123 12.27 4.86 -4.91
N GLN A 124 12.75 3.86 -5.67
CA GLN A 124 13.99 3.95 -6.46
C GLN A 124 13.76 4.58 -7.83
N VAL A 125 12.53 4.52 -8.33
CA VAL A 125 12.06 5.25 -9.51
C VAL A 125 10.86 6.09 -9.09
N ARG A 126 10.92 7.38 -9.34
CA ARG A 126 9.89 8.36 -9.00
C ARG A 126 9.10 8.77 -10.23
N LEU A 127 7.95 9.40 -10.02
CA LEU A 127 7.12 9.90 -11.11
C LEU A 127 7.85 10.98 -11.93
N GLU A 128 8.72 11.76 -11.30
CA GLU A 128 9.52 12.77 -11.99
C GLU A 128 10.49 12.16 -13.01
N ASP A 129 10.97 10.93 -12.77
CA ASP A 129 11.96 10.25 -13.62
C ASP A 129 11.42 9.89 -15.01
N PHE A 130 10.08 9.92 -15.19
CA PHE A 130 9.44 9.69 -16.49
C PHE A 130 9.44 10.90 -17.40
N TYR A 131 9.96 12.04 -16.93
CA TYR A 131 10.03 13.28 -17.69
C TYR A 131 11.48 13.66 -18.00
N SER A 132 11.69 14.23 -19.18
CA SER A 132 13.00 14.74 -19.58
C SER A 132 13.46 15.86 -18.65
N PRO A 133 14.72 15.85 -18.16
CA PRO A 133 15.29 16.96 -17.38
C PRO A 133 15.35 18.30 -18.14
N ARG A 134 15.18 18.28 -19.46
CA ARG A 134 15.11 19.49 -20.29
C ARG A 134 13.74 20.18 -20.22
N ASN A 135 12.72 19.49 -19.70
CA ASN A 135 11.42 20.08 -19.47
C ASN A 135 11.41 20.81 -18.13
N ASP A 136 10.84 22.01 -18.13
CA ASP A 136 10.48 22.71 -16.90
C ASP A 136 9.25 22.00 -16.30
N LEU A 137 9.52 20.93 -15.54
CA LEU A 137 8.50 20.03 -15.01
C LEU A 137 7.60 20.74 -14.01
N ASP A 138 8.16 21.56 -13.12
CA ASP A 138 7.39 22.32 -12.13
C ASP A 138 6.38 23.24 -12.82
N ARG A 139 6.84 24.02 -13.81
CA ARG A 139 5.94 24.89 -14.57
C ARG A 139 4.92 24.09 -15.41
N ALA A 140 5.26 22.88 -15.85
CA ALA A 140 4.32 22.02 -16.56
C ALA A 140 3.25 21.46 -15.63
N ILE A 141 3.62 21.07 -14.41
CA ILE A 141 2.70 20.66 -13.35
C ILE A 141 1.74 21.80 -13.02
N ASP A 142 2.24 23.01 -12.80
CA ASP A 142 1.39 24.16 -12.45
C ASP A 142 0.36 24.46 -13.55
N ARG A 143 0.76 24.41 -14.82
CA ARG A 143 -0.17 24.56 -15.95
C ARG A 143 -1.21 23.43 -16.00
N ALA A 144 -0.80 22.20 -15.72
CA ALA A 144 -1.72 21.06 -15.69
C ALA A 144 -2.74 21.20 -14.55
N LEU A 145 -2.30 21.59 -13.35
CA LEU A 145 -3.19 21.82 -12.21
C LEU A 145 -4.17 22.96 -12.46
N GLN A 146 -3.73 24.06 -13.08
CA GLN A 146 -4.63 25.14 -13.46
C GLN A 146 -5.67 24.68 -14.50
N PHE A 147 -5.23 23.91 -15.51
CA PHE A 147 -6.15 23.34 -16.50
C PHE A 147 -7.21 22.45 -15.84
N MET A 148 -6.80 21.59 -14.90
CA MET A 148 -7.72 20.73 -14.15
C MET A 148 -8.69 21.55 -13.29
N ALA A 149 -8.22 22.66 -12.71
CA ALA A 149 -9.04 23.52 -11.84
C ALA A 149 -10.11 24.28 -12.63
N ASP A 150 -9.81 24.63 -13.88
CA ASP A 150 -10.73 25.29 -14.81
C ASP A 150 -11.69 24.31 -15.50
N ASP A 151 -11.52 23.00 -15.30
CA ASP A 151 -12.39 21.98 -15.88
C ASP A 151 -13.81 22.04 -15.26
N PRO A 152 -14.88 22.19 -16.05
CA PRO A 152 -16.25 22.33 -15.54
C PRO A 152 -16.78 21.12 -14.77
N GLU A 153 -16.30 19.91 -15.09
CA GLU A 153 -16.75 18.66 -14.46
C GLU A 153 -15.88 18.29 -13.25
N TRP A 154 -14.56 18.51 -13.35
CA TRP A 154 -13.58 18.04 -12.36
C TRP A 154 -13.07 19.12 -11.42
N GLY A 155 -12.98 20.38 -11.85
CA GLY A 155 -12.32 21.46 -11.13
C GLY A 155 -12.91 21.70 -9.73
N GLY A 156 -14.24 21.60 -9.60
CA GLY A 156 -14.93 21.73 -8.31
C GLY A 156 -14.61 20.63 -7.29
N MET A 157 -14.05 19.50 -7.73
CA MET A 157 -13.67 18.37 -6.87
C MET A 157 -12.18 18.38 -6.49
N MET A 158 -11.38 19.29 -7.05
CA MET A 158 -9.96 19.33 -6.77
C MET A 158 -9.67 19.69 -5.30
N PRO A 159 -8.76 18.95 -4.63
CA PRO A 159 -8.33 19.29 -3.27
C PRO A 159 -7.67 20.67 -3.23
N LYS A 160 -8.10 21.52 -2.30
CA LYS A 160 -7.59 22.89 -2.16
C LYS A 160 -6.12 22.96 -1.72
N ASP A 161 -5.64 21.91 -1.07
CA ASP A 161 -4.28 21.77 -0.56
C ASP A 161 -3.29 21.18 -1.59
N ILE A 162 -3.76 20.87 -2.82
CA ILE A 162 -2.90 20.30 -3.87
C ILE A 162 -1.73 21.22 -4.25
N GLU A 163 -1.90 22.53 -4.13
CA GLU A 163 -0.87 23.52 -4.45
C GLU A 163 0.35 23.40 -3.51
N GLY A 164 0.11 23.08 -2.24
CA GLY A 164 1.15 22.83 -1.24
C GLY A 164 1.62 21.38 -1.16
N ALA A 165 1.05 20.48 -1.97
CA ALA A 165 1.40 19.07 -1.97
C ALA A 165 2.77 18.81 -2.60
N SER A 166 3.33 17.62 -2.32
CA SER A 166 4.60 17.19 -2.92
C SER A 166 4.50 17.06 -4.45
N THR A 167 5.63 17.18 -5.15
CA THR A 167 5.72 16.97 -6.61
C THR A 167 5.11 15.62 -7.02
N HIS A 168 5.40 14.56 -6.26
CA HIS A 168 4.81 13.24 -6.47
C HIS A 168 3.28 13.27 -6.42
N MET A 169 2.68 13.93 -5.42
CA MET A 169 1.22 14.00 -5.27
C MET A 169 0.58 14.80 -6.40
N LYS A 170 1.21 15.92 -6.80
CA LYS A 170 0.76 16.73 -7.94
C LYS A 170 0.80 15.91 -9.23
N LEU A 171 1.92 15.26 -9.52
CA LEU A 171 2.07 14.40 -10.70
C LEU A 171 1.10 13.22 -10.71
N TRP A 172 0.93 12.56 -9.57
CA TRP A 172 -0.04 11.47 -9.44
C TRP A 172 -1.46 11.95 -9.75
N SER A 173 -1.84 13.13 -9.27
CA SER A 173 -3.15 13.72 -9.52
C SER A 173 -3.34 14.10 -11.00
N VAL A 174 -2.31 14.67 -11.63
CA VAL A 174 -2.30 14.96 -13.07
C VAL A 174 -2.47 13.68 -13.88
N TRP A 175 -1.73 12.62 -13.56
CA TRP A 175 -1.84 11.32 -14.24
C TRP A 175 -3.22 10.68 -14.09
N MET A 176 -3.80 10.74 -12.89
CA MET A 176 -5.15 10.22 -12.65
C MET A 176 -6.17 10.98 -13.51
N TYR A 177 -6.05 12.30 -13.59
CA TYR A 177 -6.89 13.13 -14.44
C TYR A 177 -6.71 12.82 -15.92
N GLU A 178 -5.49 12.82 -16.43
CA GLU A 178 -5.16 12.52 -17.84
C GLU A 178 -5.75 11.15 -18.25
N ARG A 179 -5.68 10.15 -17.38
CA ARG A 179 -6.25 8.82 -17.63
C ARG A 179 -7.77 8.81 -17.61
N ALA A 180 -8.39 9.51 -16.66
CA ALA A 180 -9.84 9.57 -16.55
C ALA A 180 -10.47 10.31 -17.75
N THR A 181 -9.80 11.36 -18.23
CA THR A 181 -10.30 12.21 -19.32
C THR A 181 -9.73 11.84 -20.70
N LYS A 182 -8.78 10.90 -20.76
CA LYS A 182 -8.00 10.54 -21.97
C LYS A 182 -7.32 11.76 -22.61
N THR A 183 -6.91 12.72 -21.79
CA THR A 183 -6.19 13.92 -22.22
C THR A 183 -4.69 13.78 -21.95
N ARG A 184 -3.90 14.72 -22.48
CA ARG A 184 -2.48 14.83 -22.16
C ARG A 184 -2.11 16.29 -21.91
N LEU A 185 -1.78 16.60 -20.66
CA LEU A 185 -1.47 17.91 -20.13
C LEU A 185 0.04 18.16 -20.04
N ILE A 186 0.83 17.15 -19.66
CA ILE A 186 2.29 17.29 -19.57
C ILE A 186 2.95 16.56 -20.76
N PRO A 187 3.42 17.31 -21.79
CA PRO A 187 4.07 16.71 -22.94
C PRO A 187 5.49 16.21 -22.60
N GLY A 188 5.95 15.21 -23.34
CA GLY A 188 7.33 14.71 -23.22
C GLY A 188 7.59 13.79 -22.02
N GLY A 189 6.56 13.41 -21.27
CA GLY A 189 6.63 12.25 -20.37
C GLY A 189 6.56 10.94 -21.15
N ILE A 190 7.11 9.86 -20.61
CA ILE A 190 6.78 8.50 -21.05
C ILE A 190 5.70 7.98 -20.09
N ASP A 191 4.53 7.59 -20.59
CA ASP A 191 3.59 6.85 -19.72
C ASP A 191 4.20 5.48 -19.45
N TYR A 192 4.48 5.17 -18.20
CA TYR A 192 5.05 3.86 -17.83
C TYR A 192 4.10 2.71 -18.18
N LEU A 193 2.78 2.94 -18.25
CA LEU A 193 1.84 1.92 -18.72
C LEU A 193 1.97 1.70 -20.22
N ASP A 194 2.22 2.75 -21.01
CA ASP A 194 2.53 2.60 -22.42
C ASP A 194 3.88 1.91 -22.59
N LEU A 195 4.87 2.21 -21.73
CA LEU A 195 6.14 1.48 -21.71
C LEU A 195 5.91 0.00 -21.39
N LEU A 196 5.16 -0.34 -20.34
CA LEU A 196 4.86 -1.73 -19.97
C LEU A 196 4.06 -2.45 -21.06
N LYS A 197 3.05 -1.82 -21.65
CA LYS A 197 2.31 -2.37 -22.80
C LYS A 197 3.21 -2.59 -24.00
N SER A 198 4.01 -1.60 -24.37
CA SER A 198 4.96 -1.73 -25.49
C SER A 198 5.98 -2.84 -25.24
N MET A 199 6.37 -3.10 -23.98
CA MET A 199 7.24 -4.21 -23.62
C MET A 199 6.55 -5.57 -23.70
N ASP A 200 5.27 -5.67 -23.32
CA ASP A 200 4.48 -6.89 -23.46
C ASP A 200 4.18 -7.21 -24.93
N GLU A 201 3.84 -6.19 -25.73
CA GLU A 201 3.66 -6.28 -27.18
C GLU A 201 4.96 -6.71 -27.87
N PHE A 202 6.10 -6.09 -27.51
CA PHE A 202 7.42 -6.46 -28.02
C PHE A 202 7.80 -7.91 -27.68
N ARG A 203 7.47 -8.39 -26.47
CA ARG A 203 7.68 -9.81 -26.07
C ARG A 203 6.79 -10.77 -26.85
N GLY A 204 5.60 -10.34 -27.24
CA GLY A 204 4.69 -11.11 -28.10
C GLY A 204 5.17 -11.20 -29.55
N GLU A 205 5.73 -10.12 -30.08
CA GLU A 205 6.26 -10.05 -31.46
C GLU A 205 7.62 -10.74 -31.63
N TYR A 206 8.46 -10.73 -30.59
CA TYR A 206 9.78 -11.36 -30.60
C TYR A 206 9.92 -12.33 -29.41
N PRO A 207 9.23 -13.48 -29.45
CA PRO A 207 9.39 -14.49 -28.41
C PRO A 207 10.85 -14.91 -28.36
N SER A 208 11.44 -14.90 -27.16
CA SER A 208 12.82 -15.30 -26.95
C SER A 208 13.05 -16.69 -27.57
N GLN A 209 13.90 -16.77 -28.59
CA GLN A 209 14.33 -18.05 -29.15
C GLN A 209 15.03 -18.83 -28.03
N LYS A 210 14.41 -19.92 -27.60
CA LYS A 210 15.02 -20.89 -26.67
C LYS A 210 16.12 -21.67 -27.37
#